data_AF-A0AAJ4AZZ9-F1
#
_entry.id   AF-A0AAJ4AZZ9-F1
#
_cell.length_a   1.000
_cell.length_b   1.000
_cell.length_c   1.000
_cell.angle_alpha   90.00
_cell.angle_beta   90.00
_cell.angle_gamma   90.00
#
_symmetry.space_group_name_H-M   'P 1'
#
loop_
_entity.id
_entity.type
_entity.pdbx_description
1 polymer ?
#
loop_
_entity_poly.entity_id
_entity_poly.type
_entity_poly.pdbx_seq_one_letter_code
_entity_poly.pdbx_strand_id
1 'polypeptide(L)' 'MIWKIILGLLLALAAMLIWGTIIKNDPEMMEKRRAKTAIELCREEQAKQSSNPDQVEVIAAVCKKFESDYRSKYGSNP' A
#
# COMPACT_ATOMS: atom_id res chain seq x y z
N MET A 1 21.11 39.79 -14.31
CA MET A 1 19.67 39.50 -14.06
C MET A 1 19.32 38.03 -14.30
N ILE A 2 19.82 37.40 -15.36
CA ILE A 2 19.60 35.98 -15.71
C ILE A 2 19.98 35.00 -14.58
N TRP A 3 21.10 35.21 -13.89
CA TRP A 3 21.54 34.34 -12.78
C TRP A 3 20.52 34.25 -11.62
N LYS A 4 19.79 35.32 -11.33
CA LYS A 4 18.76 35.34 -10.27
C LYS A 4 17.55 34.48 -10.64
N ILE A 5 17.22 34.44 -11.93
CA ILE A 5 16.14 33.61 -12.49
C ILE A 5 16.55 32.13 -12.43
N ILE A 6 17.79 31.82 -12.85
CA ILE A 6 18.34 30.45 -12.79
C ILE A 6 18.37 29.95 -11.34
N LEU A 7 18.82 30.78 -10.40
CA LEU A 7 18.84 30.43 -8.98
C LEU A 7 17.44 30.19 -8.41
N GLY A 8 16.46 31.03 -8.77
CA GLY A 8 15.07 30.84 -8.37
C GLY A 8 14.47 29.54 -8.91
N LEU A 9 14.78 29.19 -10.16
CA LEU A 9 14.28 27.99 -10.81
C LEU A 9 14.88 26.71 -10.20
N LEU A 10 16.16 26.74 -9.84
CA LEU A 10 16.83 25.66 -9.10
C LEU A 10 16.24 25.47 -7.70
N LEU A 11 15.96 26.54 -6.97
CA LEU A 11 15.34 26.47 -5.64
C LEU A 11 13.90 25.92 -5.71
N ALA A 12 13.12 26.33 -6.71
CA ALA A 12 11.78 25.80 -6.93
C ALA A 12 11.80 24.29 -7.25
N LEU A 13 12.73 23.86 -8.11
CA LEU A 13 12.95 22.44 -8.39
C LEU A 13 13.36 21.64 -7.14
N ALA A 14 14.27 22.18 -6.34
CA ALA A 14 14.71 21.54 -5.10
C ALA A 14 13.54 21.38 -4.11
N ALA A 15 12.71 22.41 -3.93
CA ALA A 15 11.52 22.35 -3.07
C ALA A 15 10.51 21.30 -3.56
N MET A 16 10.28 21.21 -4.87
CA MET A 16 9.37 20.22 -5.47
C MET A 16 9.85 18.78 -5.25
N LEU A 17 11.16 18.53 -5.35
CA LEU A 17 11.74 17.20 -5.13
C LEU A 17 11.66 16.78 -3.66
N ILE A 18 11.86 17.71 -2.72
CA ILE A 18 11.74 17.44 -1.27
C ILE A 18 10.30 17.10 -0.90
N TRP A 19 9.30 17.75 -1.49
CA TRP A 19 7.89 17.37 -1.29
C TRP A 19 7.57 15.97 -1.83
N GLY A 20 8.15 15.58 -2.96
CA GLY A 20 7.95 14.25 -3.54
C GLY A 20 8.49 13.11 -2.68
N THR A 21 9.59 13.32 -1.93
CA THR A 21 10.16 12.29 -1.05
C THR A 21 9.37 12.11 0.24
N ILE A 22 8.76 13.18 0.76
CA ILE A 22 7.93 13.13 1.97
C ILE A 22 6.67 12.28 1.74
N ILE A 23 6.01 12.42 0.58
CA ILE A 23 4.80 11.65 0.24
C ILE A 23 5.10 10.14 0.07
N LYS A 24 6.31 9.78 -0.40
CA LYS A 24 6.72 8.38 -0.57
C LYS A 24 7.03 7.67 0.75
N ASN A 25 7.40 8.41 1.78
CA ASN A 25 7.79 7.88 3.07
C ASN A 25 6.66 7.90 4.10
N ASP A 26 5.42 8.16 3.68
CA ASP A 26 4.28 8.04 4.57
C ASP A 26 4.17 6.57 5.06
N PRO A 27 4.48 6.30 6.35
CA PRO A 27 4.53 4.94 6.86
C PRO A 27 3.13 4.30 6.84
N GLU A 28 2.06 5.09 6.95
CA GLU A 28 0.69 4.59 6.91
C GLU A 28 0.34 4.08 5.51
N MET A 29 0.71 4.82 4.46
CA MET A 29 0.49 4.40 3.07
C MET A 29 1.26 3.12 2.72
N MET A 30 2.49 2.98 3.22
CA MET A 30 3.31 1.77 3.02
C MET A 30 2.71 0.56 3.74
N GLU A 31 2.31 0.73 5.00
CA GLU A 31 1.66 -0.31 5.79
C GLU A 31 0.30 -0.71 5.21
N LYS A 32 -0.45 0.26 4.68
CA LYS A 32 -1.72 0.03 3.99
C LYS A 32 -1.52 -0.77 2.70
N ARG A 33 -0.48 -0.47 1.91
CA ARG A 33 -0.13 -1.26 0.71
C ARG A 33 0.28 -2.67 1.07
N ARG A 34 1.16 -2.85 2.07
CA ARG A 34 1.59 -4.19 2.53
C ARG A 34 0.41 -5.05 2.98
N ALA A 35 -0.51 -4.46 3.74
CA ALA A 35 -1.70 -5.17 4.20
C ALA A 35 -2.62 -5.58 3.04
N LYS A 36 -2.79 -4.72 2.00
CA LYS A 36 -3.49 -5.11 0.77
C LYS A 36 -2.81 -6.27 0.06
N THR A 37 -1.50 -6.20 -0.13
CA THR A 37 -0.73 -7.27 -0.81
C THR A 37 -0.85 -8.61 -0.07
N ALA A 38 -0.84 -8.62 1.26
CA ALA A 38 -1.04 -9.84 2.04
C ALA A 38 -2.43 -10.47 1.83
N ILE A 39 -3.47 -9.64 1.72
CA ILE A 39 -4.85 -10.09 1.47
C ILE A 39 -4.96 -10.65 0.04
N GLU A 40 -4.33 -10.00 -0.93
CA GLU A 40 -4.30 -10.44 -2.32
C GLU A 40 -3.60 -11.80 -2.47
N LEU A 41 -2.44 -11.98 -1.83
CA LEU A 41 -1.75 -13.27 -1.74
C LEU A 41 -2.64 -14.36 -1.10
N CYS A 42 -3.39 -14.02 -0.06
CA CYS A 42 -4.31 -14.96 0.59
C CYS A 42 -5.41 -15.43 -0.37
N ARG A 43 -5.99 -14.50 -1.16
CA ARG A 43 -7.01 -14.84 -2.17
C ARG A 43 -6.42 -15.67 -3.31
N GLU A 44 -5.19 -15.40 -3.73
CA GLU A 44 -4.49 -16.22 -4.73
C GLU A 44 -4.24 -17.64 -4.22
N GLU A 45 -3.76 -17.80 -2.99
CA GLU A 45 -3.58 -19.11 -2.33
C GLU A 45 -4.89 -19.87 -2.25
N GLN A 46 -5.98 -19.21 -1.84
CA GLN A 46 -7.31 -19.80 -1.79
C GLN A 46 -7.76 -20.30 -3.17
N ALA A 47 -7.55 -19.51 -4.21
CA ALA A 47 -7.90 -19.88 -5.58
C ALA A 47 -7.06 -21.07 -6.08
N LYS A 48 -5.75 -21.09 -5.77
CA LYS A 48 -4.85 -22.22 -6.11
C LYS A 48 -5.24 -23.51 -5.40
N GLN A 49 -5.67 -23.42 -4.14
CA GLN A 49 -6.07 -24.57 -3.34
C GLN A 49 -7.53 -24.95 -3.50
N SER A 50 -8.28 -24.32 -4.42
CA SER A 50 -9.71 -24.56 -4.68
C SER A 50 -10.11 -26.04 -4.88
N SER A 51 -9.15 -26.90 -5.26
CA SER A 51 -9.35 -28.34 -5.40
C SER A 51 -9.37 -29.13 -4.07
N ASN A 52 -9.04 -28.51 -2.93
CA ASN A 52 -8.99 -29.14 -1.62
C ASN A 52 -9.88 -28.39 -0.60
N PRO A 53 -11.14 -28.84 -0.38
CA PRO A 53 -12.15 -28.08 0.35
C PRO A 53 -11.76 -27.76 1.80
N ASP A 54 -11.07 -28.67 2.48
CA ASP A 54 -10.61 -28.46 3.87
C ASP A 54 -9.57 -27.32 3.96
N GLN A 55 -8.67 -27.23 2.97
CA GLN A 55 -7.67 -26.16 2.96
C GLN A 55 -8.28 -24.82 2.52
N VAL A 56 -9.24 -24.85 1.60
CA VAL A 56 -9.97 -23.65 1.14
C VAL A 56 -10.70 -22.98 2.29
N GLU A 57 -11.36 -23.73 3.17
CA GLU A 57 -12.12 -23.17 4.29
C GLU A 57 -11.19 -22.52 5.33
N VAL A 58 -10.08 -23.17 5.66
CA VAL A 58 -9.06 -22.62 6.57
C VAL A 58 -8.49 -21.32 6.01
N ILE A 59 -8.12 -21.30 4.71
CA ILE A 59 -7.61 -20.09 4.07
C ILE A 59 -8.68 -19.01 3.99
N ALA A 60 -9.93 -19.36 3.69
CA ALA A 60 -11.05 -18.41 3.67
C ALA A 60 -11.18 -17.67 5.00
N ALA A 61 -11.13 -18.41 6.11
CA ALA A 61 -11.21 -17.85 7.46
C ALA A 61 -10.05 -16.89 7.74
N VAL A 62 -8.83 -17.25 7.33
CA VAL A 62 -7.63 -16.42 7.47
C VAL A 62 -7.73 -15.15 6.61
N CYS A 63 -8.13 -15.26 5.33
CA CYS A 63 -8.28 -14.09 4.45
C CYS A 63 -9.34 -13.13 5.00
N LYS A 64 -10.48 -13.66 5.46
CA LYS A 64 -11.56 -12.84 6.05
C LYS A 64 -11.10 -12.11 7.31
N LYS A 65 -10.24 -12.74 8.13
CA LYS A 65 -9.64 -12.09 9.29
C LYS A 65 -8.73 -10.93 8.86
N PHE A 66 -7.85 -11.13 7.88
CA PHE A 66 -7.01 -10.05 7.36
C PHE A 66 -7.83 -8.89 6.77
N GLU A 67 -8.92 -9.18 6.06
CA GLU A 67 -9.83 -8.15 5.55
C GLU A 67 -10.53 -7.37 6.67
N SER A 68 -10.96 -8.08 7.73
CA SER A 68 -11.55 -7.46 8.92
C SER A 68 -10.57 -6.55 9.64
N ASP A 69 -9.33 -7.01 9.84
CA ASP A 69 -8.27 -6.24 10.49
C ASP A 69 -7.89 -5.01 9.65
N TYR A 70 -7.84 -5.17 8.32
CA TYR A 70 -7.63 -4.06 7.38
C TYR A 70 -8.73 -3.01 7.48
N ARG A 71 -9.99 -3.46 7.48
CA ARG A 71 -11.14 -2.57 7.62
C ARG A 71 -11.17 -1.87 8.97
N SER A 72 -10.83 -2.58 10.05
CA SER A 72 -10.74 -2.00 11.39
C SER A 72 -9.62 -0.96 11.51
N LYS A 73 -8.50 -1.17 10.82
CA LYS A 73 -7.33 -0.27 10.89
C LYS A 73 -7.46 0.95 9.98
N TYR A 74 -8.01 0.79 8.77
CA TYR A 74 -8.01 1.83 7.74
C TYR A 74 -9.40 2.35 7.35
N GLY A 75 -10.49 1.78 7.91
CA GLY A 75 -11.87 2.21 7.63
C GLY A 75 -12.37 1.95 6.20
N SER A 76 -11.56 1.31 5.37
CA SER A 76 -11.82 1.04 3.95
C SER A 76 -11.68 -0.44 3.66
N ASN A 77 -12.38 -0.96 2.65
CA ASN A 77 -12.16 -2.32 2.18
C ASN A 77 -10.80 -2.41 1.44
N PRO A 78 -10.07 -3.52 1.58
CA PRO A 78 -8.82 -3.76 0.86
C PRO A 78 -9.04 -3.86 -0.66
#